data_AF-A0A960H5E8-F1
#
_entry.id   AF-A0A960H5E8-F1
#
_cell.length_a   1.000
_cell.length_b   1.000
_cell.length_c   1.000
_cell.angle_alpha   90.00
_cell.angle_beta   90.00
_cell.angle_gamma   90.00
#
_symmetry.space_group_name_H-M   'P 1'
#
loop_
_entity.id
_entity.type
_entity.pdbx_description
1 polymer ?
#
loop_
_entity_poly.entity_id
_entity_poly.type
_entity_poly.pdbx_seq_one_letter_code
_entity_poly.pdbx_strand_id
1 'polypeptide(L)'
;LTPAGRAKLEHTYDDLASAAMRQLREIGGEEAVQTFARRRIDNILAGVADGPHDVESTADRVADALTRAGYATSTTKVKGPMQGIQICQHHCPVSHVAEEFPELCEAEQQA
;
A
#
# COMPACT_ATOMS: atom_id res chain seq x y z
N LEU A 1 2.65 15.79 7.44
CA LEU A 1 1.75 16.55 6.55
C LEU A 1 0.39 16.73 7.22
N THR A 2 -0.16 17.95 7.24
CA THR A 2 -1.53 18.19 7.74
C THR A 2 -2.56 17.71 6.72
N PRO A 3 -3.81 17.40 7.13
CA PRO A 3 -4.88 17.06 6.20
C PRO A 3 -5.06 18.11 5.09
N ALA A 4 -5.00 19.39 5.45
CA ALA A 4 -5.05 20.50 4.50
C ALA A 4 -3.83 20.58 3.56
N GLY A 5 -2.67 20.06 3.98
CA GLY A 5 -1.47 19.97 3.16
C GLY A 5 -1.55 18.87 2.10
N ARG A 6 -2.22 17.75 2.41
CA ARG A 6 -2.55 16.69 1.43
C ARG A 6 -3.61 17.14 0.43
N ALA A 7 -4.59 17.91 0.90
CA ALA A 7 -5.73 18.36 0.11
C ALA A 7 -5.44 19.34 -1.05
N LYS A 8 -4.21 19.83 -1.22
CA LYS A 8 -3.91 20.88 -2.22
C LYS A 8 -3.35 20.39 -3.55
N LEU A 9 -3.00 19.11 -3.68
CA LEU A 9 -2.23 18.60 -4.83
C LEU A 9 -2.85 17.40 -5.54
N GLU A 10 -3.81 16.67 -4.94
CA GLU A 10 -4.08 15.26 -5.33
C GLU A 10 -5.55 14.89 -5.63
N HIS A 11 -6.51 15.79 -5.40
CA HIS A 11 -7.94 15.41 -5.41
C HIS A 11 -8.51 14.93 -6.75
N THR A 12 -8.13 15.50 -7.90
CA THR A 12 -8.80 15.12 -9.17
C THR A 12 -8.49 13.69 -9.60
N TYR A 13 -7.32 13.17 -9.25
CA TYR A 13 -6.95 11.79 -9.56
C TYR A 13 -7.57 10.81 -8.59
N ASP A 14 -7.67 11.16 -7.31
CA ASP A 14 -8.37 10.34 -6.32
C ASP A 14 -9.87 10.25 -6.62
N ASP A 15 -10.51 11.37 -7.02
CA ASP A 15 -11.91 11.38 -7.44
C ASP A 15 -12.15 10.44 -8.63
N LEU A 16 -11.26 10.48 -9.63
CA LEU A 16 -11.32 9.58 -10.78
C LEU A 16 -11.08 8.12 -10.37
N ALA A 17 -10.12 7.86 -9.49
CA ALA A 17 -9.82 6.52 -8.99
C ALA A 17 -11.00 5.94 -8.19
N SER A 18 -11.60 6.71 -7.28
CA SER A 18 -12.80 6.32 -6.54
C SER A 18 -14.00 6.11 -7.45
N ALA A 19 -14.18 6.94 -8.49
CA ALA A 19 -15.22 6.71 -9.50
C ALA A 19 -14.99 5.38 -10.27
N ALA A 20 -13.75 5.08 -10.66
CA ALA A 20 -13.42 3.84 -11.34
C ALA A 20 -13.62 2.61 -10.42
N MET A 21 -13.26 2.70 -9.16
CA MET A 21 -13.45 1.64 -8.16
C MET A 21 -14.93 1.38 -7.86
N ARG A 22 -15.76 2.44 -7.79
CA ARG A 22 -17.23 2.29 -7.71
C ARG A 22 -17.78 1.55 -8.91
N GLN A 23 -17.37 1.94 -10.12
CA GLN A 23 -17.81 1.26 -11.35
C GLN A 23 -17.37 -0.21 -11.39
N LEU A 24 -16.15 -0.52 -10.90
CA LEU A 24 -15.66 -1.89 -10.78
C LEU A 24 -16.55 -2.71 -9.83
N ARG A 25 -16.90 -2.14 -8.67
CA ARG A 25 -17.80 -2.77 -7.69
C ARG A 25 -19.20 -2.97 -8.27
N GLU A 26 -19.73 -2.02 -9.04
CA GLU A 26 -21.04 -2.14 -9.69
C GLU A 26 -21.08 -3.26 -10.73
N ILE A 27 -20.04 -3.39 -11.56
CA ILE A 27 -20.00 -4.38 -12.65
C ILE A 27 -19.63 -5.77 -12.13
N GLY A 28 -18.68 -5.84 -11.19
CA GLY A 28 -18.04 -7.10 -10.77
C GLY A 28 -18.28 -7.49 -9.32
N GLY A 29 -19.03 -6.71 -8.54
CA GLY A 29 -19.28 -6.95 -7.13
C GLY A 29 -18.05 -6.71 -6.23
N GLU A 30 -18.19 -7.09 -4.96
CA GLU A 30 -17.12 -6.96 -3.96
C GLU A 30 -15.89 -7.80 -4.29
N GLU A 31 -16.08 -9.00 -4.86
CA GLU A 31 -14.98 -9.89 -5.25
C GLU A 31 -14.05 -9.25 -6.29
N ALA A 32 -14.60 -8.46 -7.22
CA ALA A 32 -13.79 -7.74 -8.19
C ALA A 32 -12.89 -6.68 -7.54
N VAL A 33 -13.38 -6.00 -6.51
CA VAL A 33 -12.61 -5.02 -5.73
C VAL A 33 -11.51 -5.71 -4.94
N GLN A 34 -11.82 -6.81 -4.25
CA GLN A 34 -10.84 -7.62 -3.51
C GLN A 34 -9.75 -8.17 -4.44
N THR A 35 -10.15 -8.69 -5.60
CA THR A 35 -9.22 -9.20 -6.62
C THR A 35 -8.32 -8.10 -7.15
N PHE A 36 -8.87 -6.91 -7.41
CA PHE A 36 -8.08 -5.75 -7.83
C PHE A 36 -7.07 -5.35 -6.75
N ALA A 37 -7.52 -5.22 -5.50
CA ALA A 37 -6.67 -4.86 -4.37
C ALA A 37 -5.51 -5.84 -4.20
N ARG A 38 -5.79 -7.15 -4.26
CA ARG A 38 -4.76 -8.20 -4.16
C ARG A 38 -3.76 -8.12 -5.31
N ARG A 39 -4.23 -8.03 -6.55
CA ARG A 39 -3.35 -7.89 -7.73
C ARG A 39 -2.49 -6.63 -7.66
N ARG A 40 -3.03 -5.53 -7.13
CA ARG A 40 -2.28 -4.28 -7.00
C ARG A 40 -1.09 -4.46 -6.06
N ILE A 41 -1.29 -5.01 -4.87
CA ILE A 41 -0.18 -5.21 -3.92
C ILE A 41 0.81 -6.28 -4.42
N ASP A 42 0.32 -7.37 -5.01
CA ASP A 42 1.19 -8.40 -5.60
C ASP A 42 2.10 -7.82 -6.69
N ASN A 43 1.57 -6.91 -7.52
CA ASN A 43 2.36 -6.21 -8.53
C ASN A 43 3.39 -5.25 -7.93
N ILE A 44 3.07 -4.58 -6.81
CA ILE A 44 4.01 -3.70 -6.12
C ILE A 44 5.17 -4.52 -5.54
N LEU A 45 4.86 -5.65 -4.91
CA LEU A 45 5.84 -6.53 -4.25
C LEU A 45 6.51 -7.52 -5.22
N ALA A 46 6.21 -7.43 -6.52
CA ALA A 46 6.80 -8.30 -7.53
C ALA A 46 8.34 -8.21 -7.48
N GLY A 47 8.98 -9.38 -7.39
CA GLY A 47 10.45 -9.51 -7.34
C GLY A 47 11.08 -9.25 -5.97
N VAL A 48 10.32 -8.91 -4.93
CA VAL A 48 10.87 -8.78 -3.56
C VAL A 48 11.45 -10.11 -3.07
N ALA A 49 10.85 -11.25 -3.44
CA ALA A 49 11.30 -12.58 -3.04
C ALA A 49 12.58 -13.07 -3.75
N ASP A 50 13.01 -12.39 -4.81
CA ASP A 50 14.14 -12.84 -5.65
C ASP A 50 15.52 -12.50 -5.03
N GLY A 51 15.54 -11.68 -3.98
CA GLY A 51 16.76 -11.27 -3.28
C GLY A 51 17.15 -12.20 -2.12
N PRO A 52 18.18 -11.84 -1.35
CA PRO A 52 18.60 -12.58 -0.15
C PRO A 52 17.44 -12.85 0.81
N HIS A 53 17.43 -14.05 1.40
CA HIS A 53 16.36 -14.56 2.27
C HIS A 53 16.48 -14.11 3.73
N ASP A 54 17.39 -13.19 4.07
CA ASP A 54 17.40 -12.62 5.40
C ASP A 54 16.27 -11.58 5.58
N VAL A 55 15.77 -11.49 6.81
CA VAL A 55 14.60 -10.66 7.15
C VAL A 55 14.88 -9.18 6.92
N GLU A 56 16.12 -8.73 7.15
CA GLU A 56 16.49 -7.32 7.00
C GLU A 56 16.48 -6.88 5.55
N SER A 57 17.23 -7.59 4.71
CA SER A 57 17.25 -7.34 3.28
C SER A 57 15.86 -7.48 2.66
N THR A 58 15.03 -8.41 3.15
CA THR A 58 13.65 -8.55 2.66
C THR A 58 12.78 -7.36 3.05
N ALA A 59 12.85 -6.92 4.31
CA ALA A 59 12.10 -5.76 4.79
C ALA A 59 12.49 -4.46 4.05
N ASP A 60 13.79 -4.26 3.79
CA ASP A 60 14.27 -3.11 3.01
C ASP A 60 13.75 -3.15 1.56
N ARG A 61 13.76 -4.34 0.92
CA ARG A 61 13.19 -4.49 -0.44
C ARG A 61 11.68 -4.23 -0.49
N VAL A 62 10.93 -4.66 0.54
CA VAL A 62 9.50 -4.34 0.66
C VAL A 62 9.31 -2.82 0.80
N ALA A 63 10.07 -2.18 1.68
CA ALA A 63 9.98 -0.74 1.88
C ALA A 63 10.31 0.03 0.59
N ASP A 64 11.36 -0.37 -0.14
CA ASP A 64 11.74 0.22 -1.42
C ASP A 64 10.67 0.02 -2.51
N ALA A 65 10.06 -1.17 -2.57
CA ALA A 65 8.97 -1.46 -3.50
C ALA A 65 7.76 -0.56 -3.25
N LEU A 66 7.35 -0.43 -1.99
CA LEU A 66 6.29 0.50 -1.59
C LEU A 66 6.67 1.96 -1.90
N THR A 67 7.92 2.37 -1.65
CA THR A 67 8.40 3.73 -1.98
C THR A 67 8.29 4.01 -3.49
N ARG A 68 8.69 3.07 -4.34
CA ARG A 68 8.53 3.21 -5.80
C ARG A 68 7.06 3.29 -6.23
N ALA A 69 6.15 2.69 -5.48
CA ALA A 69 4.72 2.78 -5.68
C ALA A 69 4.07 4.05 -5.11
N GLY A 70 4.85 5.00 -4.58
CA GLY A 70 4.38 6.28 -4.05
C GLY A 70 4.09 6.30 -2.55
N TYR A 71 4.41 5.22 -1.83
CA TYR A 71 4.27 5.19 -0.37
C TYR A 71 5.43 5.93 0.27
N ALA A 72 5.20 6.58 1.41
CA ALA A 72 6.30 7.09 2.22
C ALA A 72 6.69 6.04 3.26
N THR A 73 7.62 5.14 2.92
CA THR A 73 8.02 4.02 3.76
C THR A 73 9.45 4.15 4.30
N SER A 74 9.70 3.56 5.46
CA SER A 74 11.05 3.37 6.00
C SER A 74 11.13 2.08 6.80
N THR A 75 12.32 1.51 6.93
CA THR A 75 12.59 0.41 7.86
C THR A 75 13.25 0.92 9.13
N THR A 76 12.96 0.29 10.26
CA THR A 76 13.60 0.60 11.55
C THR A 76 13.86 -0.69 12.32
N LYS A 77 15.09 -0.85 12.81
CA LYS A 77 15.45 -1.96 13.70
C LYS A 77 14.85 -1.72 15.07
N VAL A 78 14.05 -2.65 15.55
CA VAL A 78 13.46 -2.60 16.89
C VAL A 78 14.37 -3.35 17.86
N LYS A 79 14.86 -2.64 18.88
CA LYS A 79 15.67 -3.21 19.96
C LYS A 79 14.75 -3.55 21.14
N GLY A 80 14.70 -4.82 21.52
CA GLY A 80 13.91 -5.34 22.63
C GLY A 80 14.34 -6.77 23.00
N PRO A 81 13.59 -7.47 23.86
CA PRO A 81 13.88 -8.87 24.20
C PRO A 81 13.85 -9.81 22.97
N MET A 82 13.21 -9.39 21.87
CA MET A 82 13.37 -9.98 20.54
C MET A 82 13.89 -8.92 19.57
N GLN A 83 14.87 -9.29 18.74
CA GLN A 83 15.31 -8.47 17.61
C GLN A 83 14.29 -8.57 16.48
N GLY A 84 13.89 -7.43 15.94
CA GLY A 84 12.93 -7.37 14.84
C GLY A 84 13.14 -6.14 13.96
N ILE A 85 12.46 -6.13 12.82
CA ILE A 85 12.47 -5.02 11.88
C ILE A 85 11.03 -4.61 11.65
N GLN A 86 10.80 -3.30 11.76
CA GLN A 86 9.51 -2.69 11.51
C GLN A 86 9.57 -1.95 10.18
N ILE A 87 8.54 -2.16 9.36
CA ILE A 87 8.26 -1.34 8.19
C ILE A 87 7.25 -0.28 8.61
N CYS A 88 7.63 0.99 8.52
CA CYS A 88 6.78 2.13 8.86
C CYS A 88 6.27 2.80 7.60
N GLN A 89 4.96 2.84 7.41
CA GLN A 89 4.29 3.57 6.33
C GLN A 89 3.76 4.90 6.88
N HIS A 90 4.40 6.00 6.52
CA HIS A 90 4.02 7.35 6.95
C HIS A 90 2.93 7.97 6.09
N HIS A 91 2.78 7.47 4.85
CA HIS A 91 1.75 7.92 3.92
C HIS A 91 1.42 6.80 2.92
N CYS A 92 0.12 6.63 2.66
CA CYS A 92 -0.41 5.79 1.60
C CYS A 92 -0.90 6.70 0.46
N PRO A 93 -0.44 6.50 -0.79
CA PRO A 93 -0.83 7.33 -1.94
C PRO A 93 -2.28 7.14 -2.35
N VAL A 94 -2.95 6.10 -1.85
CA VAL A 94 -4.36 5.82 -2.14
C VAL A 94 -5.23 5.97 -0.89
N SER A 95 -4.76 6.70 0.14
CA SER A 95 -5.47 6.79 1.42
C SER A 95 -6.90 7.28 1.29
N HIS A 96 -7.17 8.22 0.37
CA HIS A 96 -8.53 8.72 0.16
C HIS A 96 -9.44 7.71 -0.52
N VAL A 97 -8.93 7.00 -1.53
CA VAL A 97 -9.68 5.90 -2.18
C VAL A 97 -9.95 4.78 -1.16
N ALA A 98 -8.96 4.45 -0.33
CA ALA A 98 -9.07 3.40 0.67
C ALA A 98 -10.06 3.72 1.81
N GLU A 99 -10.48 4.98 1.99
CA GLU A 99 -11.57 5.34 2.91
C GLU A 99 -12.92 4.75 2.46
N GLU A 100 -13.15 4.62 1.16
CA GLU A 100 -14.37 4.01 0.57
C GLU A 100 -14.15 2.52 0.18
N PHE A 101 -12.89 2.12 -0.02
CA PHE A 101 -12.47 0.80 -0.49
C PHE A 101 -11.43 0.18 0.47
N PRO A 102 -11.83 -0.23 1.69
CA PRO A 102 -10.91 -0.77 2.71
C PRO A 102 -10.19 -2.06 2.28
N GLU A 103 -10.70 -2.75 1.26
CA GLU A 103 -10.10 -3.95 0.67
C GLU A 103 -8.65 -3.67 0.19
N LEU A 104 -8.33 -2.42 -0.19
CA LEU A 104 -6.98 -1.98 -0.52
C LEU A 104 -6.02 -2.10 0.68
N CYS A 105 -6.43 -1.61 1.85
CA CYS A 105 -5.65 -1.70 3.08
C CYS A 105 -5.54 -3.14 3.58
N GLU A 106 -6.63 -3.91 3.49
CA GLU A 106 -6.64 -5.30 3.92
C GLU A 106 -5.69 -6.16 3.08
N ALA A 107 -5.68 -5.96 1.75
CA ALA A 107 -4.77 -6.66 0.86
C ALA A 107 -3.30 -6.32 1.15
N GLU A 108 -3.00 -5.05 1.43
CA GLU A 108 -1.67 -4.59 1.85
C GLU A 108 -1.19 -5.27 3.13
N GLN A 109 -2.09 -5.48 4.09
CA GLN A 109 -1.75 -6.06 5.39
C GLN A 109 -1.57 -7.59 5.34
N GLN A 110 -2.20 -8.26 4.38
CA GLN A 110 -2.14 -9.71 4.17
C GLN A 110 -1.00 -10.16 3.24
N ALA A 111 -0.40 -9.22 2.50
CA ALA A 111 0.71 -9.49 1.60
C ALA A 111 2.06 -9.56 2.35
#